data_AF-A0A3R7PWA7-F1
#
_entry.id   AF-A0A3R7PWA7-F1
#
_cell.length_a   1.000
_cell.length_b   1.000
_cell.length_c   1.000
_cell.angle_alpha   90.00
_cell.angle_beta   90.00
_cell.angle_gamma   90.00
#
_symmetry.space_group_name_H-M   'P 1'
#
loop_
_entity.id
_entity.type
_entity.pdbx_description
1 polymer ?
#
loop_
_entity_poly.entity_id
_entity_poly.type
_entity_poly.pdbx_seq_one_letter_code
_entity_poly.pdbx_strand_id
1 'polypeptide(L)'
;MGILETELAELQQCVPRVIADSTVEACVPAMVRVNIERTKYKQIVACFQFQPDYPSSLALIELKSRHVSEKLLDGLVKLCEEEAKKYLGKPQVLHVLRFVRNFIDENPLCCCSEEISNVRKKLIAGSDELKLRQKTSSVVVKVQEGQYVMKYNITVPENYPDKQVGIEEKECNFPSVFRRWFLAQATEIARQCVEPPAKKRPKDPPFVLRPSMEPVVSFLVSEVHLYPKLECKMCRKKAFPTNPKDIETSESGPLHVERIYCGHVYHNKCLDKYIRTPPFQGGKKCHTCNNKIYHDKWKLTPETAEARWAHKQAKQRELDEVVDFLS
;
A
#
# COMPACT_ATOMS: atom_id res chain seq x y z
N MET A 1 46.61 -29.91 10.80
CA MET A 1 45.49 -29.18 10.18
C MET A 1 45.14 -28.03 11.09
N GLY A 2 45.17 -26.81 10.58
CA GLY A 2 44.76 -25.62 11.34
C GLY A 2 43.28 -25.69 11.68
N ILE A 3 42.86 -24.96 12.73
CA ILE A 3 41.45 -24.88 13.13
C ILE A 3 40.58 -24.40 11.94
N LEU A 4 41.09 -23.44 11.16
CA LEU A 4 40.43 -22.93 9.96
C LEU A 4 40.26 -24.01 8.88
N GLU A 5 41.28 -24.82 8.60
CA GLU A 5 41.18 -25.89 7.58
C GLU A 5 40.12 -26.93 7.95
N THR A 6 40.03 -27.23 9.25
CA THR A 6 39.03 -28.15 9.80
C THR A 6 37.63 -27.56 9.66
N GLU A 7 37.45 -26.28 10.01
CA GLU A 7 36.18 -25.57 9.84
C GLU A 7 35.76 -25.51 8.36
N LEU A 8 36.68 -25.23 7.42
CA LEU A 8 36.36 -25.19 5.99
C LEU A 8 35.89 -26.54 5.46
N ALA A 9 36.57 -27.63 5.85
CA ALA A 9 36.15 -28.98 5.48
C ALA A 9 34.76 -29.32 6.06
N GLU A 10 34.49 -28.90 7.30
CA GLU A 10 33.18 -29.07 7.93
C GLU A 10 32.11 -28.24 7.21
N LEU A 11 32.37 -26.98 6.88
CA LEU A 11 31.42 -26.09 6.21
C LEU A 11 30.98 -26.64 4.85
N GLN A 12 31.90 -27.17 4.04
CA GLN A 12 31.56 -27.76 2.74
C GLN A 12 30.58 -28.93 2.86
N GLN A 13 30.67 -29.71 3.94
CA GLN A 13 29.82 -30.88 4.17
C GLN A 13 28.52 -30.53 4.92
N CYS A 14 28.61 -29.65 5.91
CA CYS A 14 27.53 -29.38 6.86
C CYS A 14 26.58 -28.29 6.37
N VAL A 15 27.05 -27.24 5.69
CA VAL A 15 26.19 -26.10 5.32
C VAL A 15 24.98 -26.52 4.48
N PRO A 16 25.12 -27.30 3.39
CA PRO A 16 23.97 -27.72 2.59
C PRO A 16 22.98 -28.62 3.34
N ARG A 17 23.42 -29.29 4.42
CA ARG A 17 22.59 -30.20 5.22
C ARG A 17 21.88 -29.50 6.37
N VAL A 18 22.56 -28.54 6.98
CA VAL A 18 22.15 -27.87 8.22
C VAL A 18 21.36 -26.60 7.92
N ILE A 19 21.69 -25.93 6.82
CA ILE A 19 21.10 -24.65 6.44
C ILE A 19 20.27 -24.89 5.19
N ALA A 20 18.96 -25.01 5.39
CA ALA A 20 18.02 -25.19 4.31
C ALA A 20 18.13 -24.05 3.28
N ASP A 21 17.97 -24.41 2.01
CA ASP A 21 17.99 -23.50 0.87
C ASP A 21 19.30 -22.69 0.76
N SER A 22 20.43 -23.32 1.12
CA SER A 22 21.75 -22.70 1.03
C SER A 22 22.66 -23.40 0.01
N THR A 23 23.51 -22.60 -0.63
CA THR A 23 24.53 -23.07 -1.59
C THR A 23 25.88 -22.45 -1.24
N VAL A 24 26.90 -23.28 -1.12
CA VAL A 24 28.28 -22.82 -0.87
C VAL A 24 28.90 -22.44 -2.21
N GLU A 25 29.06 -21.15 -2.47
CA GLU A 25 29.63 -20.61 -3.72
C GLU A 25 31.17 -20.62 -3.69
N ALA A 26 31.77 -20.38 -2.53
CA ALA A 26 33.20 -20.48 -2.31
C ALA A 26 33.49 -20.93 -0.87
N CYS A 27 34.50 -21.77 -0.69
CA CYS A 27 34.95 -22.19 0.62
C CYS A 27 36.46 -22.49 0.55
N VAL A 28 37.25 -21.43 0.71
CA VAL A 28 38.72 -21.44 0.62
C VAL A 28 39.30 -20.66 1.80
N PRO A 29 40.59 -20.83 2.15
CA PRO A 29 41.20 -20.16 3.31
C PRO A 29 41.11 -18.63 3.29
N ALA A 30 41.03 -18.01 2.12
CA ALA A 30 40.87 -16.57 1.99
C ALA A 30 39.42 -16.10 2.20
N MET A 31 38.43 -16.92 1.86
CA MET A 31 37.02 -16.55 1.95
C MET A 31 36.06 -17.74 1.97
N VAL A 32 34.95 -17.57 2.70
CA VAL A 32 33.76 -18.42 2.56
C VAL A 32 32.62 -17.56 2.05
N ARG A 33 31.91 -18.05 1.03
CA ARG A 33 30.76 -17.39 0.44
C ARG A 33 29.61 -18.37 0.32
N VAL A 34 28.49 -18.04 0.94
CA VAL A 34 27.29 -18.89 0.96
C VAL A 34 26.09 -18.05 0.56
N ASN A 35 25.36 -18.51 -0.46
CA ASN A 35 24.08 -17.93 -0.85
C ASN A 35 22.95 -18.68 -0.11
N ILE A 36 22.14 -17.94 0.65
CA ILE A 36 20.96 -18.43 1.35
C ILE A 36 19.74 -17.89 0.62
N GLU A 37 18.97 -18.76 -0.04
CA GLU A 37 17.85 -18.41 -0.91
C GLU A 37 16.55 -19.05 -0.43
N ARG A 38 15.83 -18.40 0.49
CA ARG A 38 14.51 -18.90 0.91
C ARG A 38 13.46 -18.72 -0.19
N THR A 39 13.50 -17.57 -0.86
CA THR A 39 12.68 -17.26 -2.04
C THR A 39 13.50 -16.36 -2.95
N LYS A 40 13.05 -16.18 -4.20
CA LYS A 40 13.64 -15.24 -5.17
C LYS A 40 13.93 -13.85 -4.58
N TYR A 41 13.05 -13.34 -3.72
CA TYR A 41 13.14 -12.00 -3.14
C TYR A 41 13.69 -11.97 -1.69
N LYS A 42 13.92 -13.15 -1.10
CA LYS A 42 14.52 -13.32 0.22
C LYS A 42 15.78 -14.18 0.09
N GLN A 43 16.74 -13.60 -0.63
CA GLN A 43 18.06 -14.18 -0.85
C GLN A 43 19.14 -13.27 -0.25
N ILE A 44 20.07 -13.86 0.49
CA ILE A 44 21.22 -13.16 1.07
C ILE A 44 22.47 -13.99 0.79
N VAL A 45 23.47 -13.35 0.19
CA VAL A 45 24.81 -13.88 0.04
C VAL A 45 25.64 -13.40 1.21
N ALA A 46 26.10 -14.34 2.04
CA ALA A 46 26.99 -14.08 3.16
C ALA A 46 28.43 -14.39 2.76
N CYS A 47 29.30 -13.39 2.89
CA CYS A 47 30.73 -13.48 2.63
C CYS A 47 31.49 -13.34 3.95
N PHE A 48 32.45 -14.24 4.18
CA PHE A 48 33.32 -14.26 5.34
C PHE A 48 34.76 -14.18 4.86
N GLN A 49 35.56 -13.32 5.48
CA GLN A 49 37.01 -13.27 5.29
C GLN A 49 37.70 -13.42 6.64
N PHE A 50 38.84 -14.10 6.65
CA PHE A 50 39.54 -14.46 7.88
C PHE A 50 40.82 -13.65 8.04
N GLN A 51 41.00 -13.08 9.23
CA GLN A 51 42.26 -12.47 9.62
C GLN A 51 43.28 -13.56 10.03
N PRO A 52 44.60 -13.28 10.01
CA PRO A 52 45.62 -14.27 10.33
C PRO A 52 45.51 -14.88 11.74
N ASP A 53 44.90 -14.17 12.67
CA ASP A 53 44.68 -14.55 14.07
C ASP A 53 43.32 -15.22 14.33
N TYR A 54 42.51 -15.45 13.29
CA TYR A 54 41.28 -16.22 13.38
C TYR A 54 41.57 -17.66 13.85
N PRO A 55 40.77 -18.25 14.78
CA PRO A 55 39.47 -17.79 15.29
C PRO A 55 39.52 -16.89 16.54
N SER A 56 40.71 -16.46 16.98
CA SER A 56 40.83 -15.55 18.14
C SER A 56 40.31 -14.15 17.83
N SER A 57 40.32 -13.76 16.55
CA SER A 57 39.64 -12.58 16.03
C SER A 57 38.33 -12.92 15.34
N LEU A 58 37.54 -11.89 15.06
CA LEU A 58 36.28 -12.01 14.33
C LEU A 58 36.53 -12.25 12.84
N ALA A 59 35.74 -13.13 12.24
CA ALA A 59 35.59 -13.15 10.80
C ALA A 59 35.00 -11.80 10.33
N LEU A 60 35.53 -11.25 9.25
CA LEU A 60 34.94 -10.09 8.58
C LEU A 60 33.71 -10.56 7.82
N ILE A 61 32.55 -9.95 8.10
CA ILE A 61 31.26 -10.38 7.56
C ILE A 61 30.74 -9.31 6.61
N GLU A 62 30.37 -9.73 5.40
CA GLU A 62 29.68 -8.89 4.41
C GLU A 62 28.42 -9.62 3.94
N LEU A 63 27.28 -8.93 3.96
CA LEU A 63 26.01 -9.47 3.47
C LEU A 63 25.56 -8.70 2.22
N LYS A 64 25.22 -9.41 1.17
CA LYS A 64 24.77 -8.85 -0.12
C LYS A 64 23.43 -9.43 -0.52
N SER A 65 22.56 -8.60 -1.10
CA SER A 65 21.30 -9.03 -1.69
C SER A 65 20.90 -8.10 -2.84
N ARG A 66 20.19 -8.65 -3.83
CA ARG A 66 19.57 -7.86 -4.91
C ARG A 66 18.21 -7.26 -4.54
N HIS A 67 17.59 -7.76 -3.47
CA HIS A 67 16.19 -7.48 -3.15
C HIS A 67 15.98 -6.98 -1.71
N VAL A 68 16.95 -7.18 -0.83
CA VAL A 68 16.93 -6.63 0.53
C VAL A 68 17.69 -5.31 0.53
N SER A 69 17.10 -4.28 1.15
CA SER A 69 17.69 -2.94 1.22
C SER A 69 19.06 -2.95 1.93
N GLU A 70 20.04 -2.19 1.40
CA GLU A 70 21.38 -2.04 1.99
C GLU A 70 21.32 -1.67 3.48
N LYS A 71 20.46 -0.72 3.86
CA LYS A 71 20.28 -0.32 5.25
C LYS A 71 19.90 -1.47 6.20
N LEU A 72 19.11 -2.43 5.71
CA LEU A 72 18.74 -3.62 6.50
C LEU A 72 19.91 -4.61 6.58
N LEU A 73 20.66 -4.76 5.47
CA LEU A 73 21.86 -5.59 5.44
C LEU A 73 22.93 -5.05 6.38
N ASP A 74 23.20 -3.74 6.39
CA ASP A 74 24.14 -3.09 7.31
C ASP A 74 23.74 -3.32 8.78
N GLY A 75 22.44 -3.23 9.07
CA GLY A 75 21.92 -3.54 10.40
C GLY A 75 22.11 -5.02 10.76
N LEU A 76 21.88 -5.92 9.81
CA LEU A 76 22.05 -7.36 10.01
C LEU A 76 23.52 -7.76 10.16
N VAL A 77 24.45 -7.12 9.43
CA VAL A 77 25.90 -7.32 9.57
C VAL A 77 26.32 -7.03 11.00
N LYS A 78 25.89 -5.91 11.59
CA LYS A 78 26.18 -5.57 13.00
C LYS A 78 25.68 -6.63 13.98
N LEU A 79 24.46 -7.14 13.76
CA LEU A 79 23.91 -8.24 14.56
C LEU A 79 24.70 -9.54 14.38
N CYS A 80 25.17 -9.82 13.16
CA CYS A 80 26.02 -10.99 12.88
C CYS A 80 27.40 -10.88 13.56
N GLU A 81 27.99 -9.69 13.60
CA GLU A 81 29.24 -9.43 14.34
C GLU A 81 29.06 -9.63 15.85
N GLU A 82 27.93 -9.18 16.42
CA GLU A 82 27.57 -9.43 17.82
C GLU A 82 27.38 -10.93 18.11
N GLU A 83 26.76 -11.65 17.18
CA GLU A 83 26.61 -13.11 17.28
C GLU A 83 27.98 -13.81 17.21
N ALA A 84 28.84 -13.42 16.28
CA ALA A 84 30.18 -13.98 16.10
C ALA A 84 31.07 -13.79 17.34
N LYS A 85 30.95 -12.66 18.06
CA LYS A 85 31.69 -12.39 19.31
C LYS A 85 31.46 -13.44 20.40
N LYS A 86 30.32 -14.14 20.39
CA LYS A 86 30.03 -15.21 21.35
C LYS A 86 30.90 -16.45 21.14
N TYR A 87 31.54 -16.55 19.97
CA TYR A 87 32.31 -17.70 19.53
C TYR A 87 33.79 -17.35 19.30
N LEU A 88 34.32 -16.29 19.94
CA LEU A 88 35.75 -15.99 19.90
C LEU A 88 36.58 -17.18 20.41
N GLY A 89 37.66 -17.48 19.69
CA GLY A 89 38.51 -18.66 19.90
C GLY A 89 37.90 -19.96 19.37
N LYS A 90 36.73 -19.93 18.73
CA LYS A 90 36.03 -21.09 18.14
C LYS A 90 35.61 -20.80 16.69
N PRO A 91 35.31 -21.83 15.88
CA PRO A 91 34.64 -21.67 14.59
C PRO A 91 33.38 -20.79 14.68
N GLN A 92 33.28 -19.76 13.84
CA GLN A 92 32.21 -18.74 13.89
C GLN A 92 31.21 -18.89 12.74
N VAL A 93 31.65 -19.35 11.56
CA VAL A 93 30.92 -19.16 10.29
C VAL A 93 29.57 -19.87 10.30
N LEU A 94 29.52 -21.13 10.75
CA LEU A 94 28.28 -21.91 10.77
C LEU A 94 27.22 -21.28 11.70
N HIS A 95 27.65 -20.72 12.83
CA HIS A 95 26.76 -20.06 13.78
C HIS A 95 26.13 -18.80 13.19
N VAL A 96 26.94 -17.97 12.53
CA VAL A 96 26.46 -16.76 11.85
C VAL A 96 25.54 -17.11 10.68
N LEU A 97 25.88 -18.12 9.87
CA LEU A 97 25.00 -18.54 8.77
C LEU A 97 23.63 -19.02 9.25
N ARG A 98 23.59 -19.80 10.36
CA ARG A 98 22.33 -20.18 11.01
C ARG A 98 21.55 -18.97 11.50
N PHE A 99 22.23 -17.98 12.09
CA PHE A 99 21.62 -16.75 12.53
C PHE A 99 20.98 -15.96 11.36
N VAL A 100 21.70 -15.81 10.24
CA VAL A 100 21.18 -15.16 9.03
C VAL A 100 19.95 -15.91 8.49
N ARG A 101 20.00 -17.24 8.43
CA ARG A 101 18.87 -18.06 7.97
C ARG A 101 17.63 -17.87 8.85
N ASN A 102 17.81 -17.91 10.17
CA ASN A 102 16.74 -17.70 11.15
C ASN A 102 16.17 -16.27 11.06
N PHE A 103 17.04 -15.27 10.85
CA PHE A 103 16.60 -13.89 10.67
C PHE A 103 15.65 -13.76 9.46
N ILE A 104 15.99 -14.37 8.31
CA ILE A 104 15.11 -14.38 7.13
C ILE A 104 13.77 -15.04 7.45
N ASP A 105 13.79 -16.10 8.28
CA ASP A 105 12.56 -16.80 8.65
C ASP A 105 11.63 -16.00 9.54
N GLU A 106 12.22 -15.33 10.53
CA GLU A 106 11.49 -14.56 11.51
C GLU A 106 11.08 -13.16 11.01
N ASN A 107 11.67 -12.70 9.91
CA ASN A 107 11.43 -11.35 9.35
C ASN A 107 10.94 -11.39 7.90
N PRO A 108 9.75 -11.96 7.61
CA PRO A 108 9.25 -12.09 6.24
C PRO A 108 8.98 -10.75 5.54
N LEU A 109 8.91 -9.62 6.27
CA LEU A 109 8.77 -8.27 5.70
C LEU A 109 10.10 -7.67 5.19
N CYS A 110 11.22 -8.40 5.30
CA CYS A 110 12.53 -7.91 4.83
C CYS A 110 12.55 -7.58 3.33
N CYS A 111 11.73 -8.26 2.52
CA CYS A 111 11.61 -8.02 1.07
C CYS A 111 10.92 -6.70 0.70
N CYS A 112 10.25 -6.04 1.64
CA CYS A 112 9.59 -4.75 1.44
C CYS A 112 10.05 -3.70 2.46
N SER A 113 11.24 -3.88 3.06
CA SER A 113 11.79 -2.98 4.09
C SER A 113 11.95 -1.54 3.60
N GLU A 114 12.32 -1.37 2.33
CA GLU A 114 12.49 -0.07 1.71
C GLU A 114 11.14 0.65 1.54
N GLU A 115 10.14 -0.04 0.98
CA GLU A 115 8.78 0.50 0.87
C GLU A 115 8.23 0.88 2.25
N ILE A 116 8.44 0.04 3.28
CA ILE A 116 8.03 0.34 4.66
C ILE A 116 8.69 1.63 5.15
N SER A 117 9.97 1.79 4.86
CA SER A 117 10.72 2.99 5.23
C SER A 117 10.22 4.23 4.50
N ASN A 118 9.85 4.12 3.22
CA ASN A 118 9.29 5.22 2.44
C ASN A 118 7.90 5.61 2.92
N VAL A 119 7.05 4.62 3.21
CA VAL A 119 5.72 4.86 3.77
C VAL A 119 5.82 5.59 5.11
N ARG A 120 6.73 5.17 6.00
CA ARG A 120 6.93 5.84 7.30
C ARG A 120 7.24 7.33 7.16
N LYS A 121 7.94 7.75 6.10
CA LYS A 121 8.23 9.18 5.83
C LYS A 121 6.98 9.99 5.43
N LYS A 122 5.93 9.34 4.94
CA LYS A 122 4.68 9.98 4.49
C LYS A 122 3.63 10.10 5.60
N LEU A 123 3.83 9.40 6.72
CA LEU A 123 2.91 9.40 7.86
C LEU A 123 3.09 10.65 8.71
N ILE A 124 1.99 11.19 9.23
CA ILE A 124 2.00 12.32 10.16
C ILE A 124 2.29 11.79 11.56
N ALA A 125 3.44 12.16 12.11
CA ALA A 125 3.86 11.75 13.45
C ALA A 125 2.82 12.16 14.51
N GLY A 126 2.45 11.21 15.37
CA GLY A 126 1.49 11.41 16.46
C GLY A 126 0.01 11.22 16.07
N SER A 127 -0.33 11.27 14.77
CA SER A 127 -1.68 10.98 14.28
C SER A 127 -1.77 9.58 13.66
N ASP A 128 -0.82 9.27 12.77
CA ASP A 128 -0.83 8.02 12.03
C ASP A 128 0.08 6.98 12.67
N GLU A 129 -0.30 5.71 12.51
CA GLU A 129 0.45 4.58 13.05
C GLU A 129 0.71 3.53 11.97
N LEU A 130 1.94 3.01 11.95
CA LEU A 130 2.32 1.85 11.14
C LEU A 130 2.97 0.80 12.03
N LYS A 131 2.27 -0.34 12.19
CA LYS A 131 2.68 -1.46 13.04
C LYS A 131 3.05 -2.66 12.18
N LEU A 132 4.28 -3.14 12.35
CA LEU A 132 4.78 -4.32 11.65
C LEU A 132 4.42 -5.58 12.42
N ARG A 133 3.92 -6.61 11.72
CA ARG A 133 3.62 -7.93 12.28
C ARG A 133 4.37 -8.99 11.50
N GLN A 134 5.57 -9.31 11.96
CA GLN A 134 6.45 -10.27 11.28
C GLN A 134 5.83 -11.68 11.22
N LYS A 135 5.29 -12.18 12.34
CA LYS A 135 4.69 -13.54 12.41
C LYS A 135 3.57 -13.79 11.41
N THR A 136 2.75 -12.77 11.12
CA THR A 136 1.63 -12.86 10.16
C THR A 136 1.99 -12.29 8.79
N SER A 137 3.25 -11.89 8.58
CA SER A 137 3.73 -11.18 7.40
C SER A 137 2.78 -10.04 6.99
N SER A 138 2.44 -9.16 7.93
CA SER A 138 1.49 -8.08 7.66
C SER A 138 1.89 -6.73 8.28
N VAL A 139 1.39 -5.66 7.69
CA VAL A 139 1.57 -4.27 8.12
C VAL A 139 0.19 -3.70 8.43
N VAL A 140 0.00 -3.26 9.67
CA VAL A 140 -1.23 -2.58 10.07
C VAL A 140 -0.99 -1.08 9.98
N VAL A 141 -1.76 -0.42 9.12
CA VAL A 141 -1.74 1.03 8.95
C VAL A 141 -3.01 1.61 9.55
N LYS A 142 -2.85 2.62 10.40
CA LYS A 142 -3.93 3.45 10.93
C LYS A 142 -3.63 4.89 10.52
N VAL A 143 -4.58 5.51 9.82
CA VAL A 143 -4.49 6.91 9.39
C VAL A 143 -5.63 7.66 10.05
N GLN A 144 -5.34 8.87 10.54
CA GLN A 144 -6.33 9.69 11.22
C GLN A 144 -6.24 11.15 10.77
N GLU A 145 -7.41 11.74 10.53
CA GLU A 145 -7.57 13.15 10.22
C GLU A 145 -8.76 13.71 11.01
N GLY A 146 -8.49 14.53 12.02
CA GLY A 146 -9.50 14.96 12.98
C GLY A 146 -10.11 13.76 13.71
N GLN A 147 -11.44 13.58 13.60
CA GLN A 147 -12.16 12.44 14.16
C GLN A 147 -12.33 11.28 13.15
N TYR A 148 -11.90 11.45 11.89
CA TYR A 148 -11.97 10.40 10.88
C TYR A 148 -10.79 9.46 11.01
N VAL A 149 -11.08 8.16 11.06
CA VAL A 149 -10.10 7.09 11.28
C VAL A 149 -10.30 6.00 10.24
N MET A 150 -9.19 5.51 9.74
CA MET A 150 -9.14 4.37 8.84
C MET A 150 -8.00 3.44 9.25
N LYS A 151 -8.29 2.15 9.36
CA LYS A 151 -7.34 1.11 9.75
C LYS A 151 -7.43 -0.09 8.83
N TYR A 152 -6.32 -0.42 8.21
CA TYR A 152 -6.18 -1.55 7.29
C TYR A 152 -5.05 -2.48 7.75
N ASN A 153 -5.24 -3.77 7.50
CA ASN A 153 -4.21 -4.79 7.59
C ASN A 153 -3.77 -5.17 6.18
N ILE A 154 -2.48 -5.01 5.89
CA ILE A 154 -1.90 -5.27 4.58
C ILE A 154 -0.99 -6.49 4.71
N THR A 155 -1.36 -7.60 4.09
CA THR A 155 -0.62 -8.87 4.16
C THR A 155 0.31 -8.99 2.96
N VAL A 156 1.58 -9.30 3.21
CA VAL A 156 2.61 -9.48 2.19
C VAL A 156 2.70 -10.99 1.84
N PRO A 157 2.49 -11.38 0.58
CA PRO A 157 2.60 -12.78 0.17
C PRO A 157 4.06 -13.25 0.16
N GLU A 158 4.27 -14.56 0.20
CA GLU A 158 5.63 -15.14 0.31
C GLU A 158 6.56 -14.79 -0.86
N ASN A 159 6.04 -14.76 -2.09
CA ASN A 159 6.78 -14.43 -3.32
C ASN A 159 6.61 -12.96 -3.75
N TYR A 160 6.34 -12.06 -2.80
CA TYR A 160 6.24 -10.63 -3.10
C TYR A 160 7.55 -10.08 -3.72
N PRO A 161 7.50 -9.28 -4.81
CA PRO A 161 6.35 -8.63 -5.43
C PRO A 161 5.68 -9.36 -6.61
N ASP A 162 5.93 -10.66 -6.85
CA ASP A 162 5.25 -11.39 -7.95
C ASP A 162 3.73 -11.49 -7.72
N LYS A 163 3.28 -11.41 -6.47
CA LYS A 163 1.88 -11.36 -6.08
C LYS A 163 1.60 -10.05 -5.35
N GLN A 164 0.41 -9.48 -5.60
CA GLN A 164 -0.04 -8.27 -4.91
C GLN A 164 -0.23 -8.49 -3.41
N VAL A 165 -0.13 -7.40 -2.64
CA VAL A 165 -0.49 -7.42 -1.22
C VAL A 165 -1.97 -7.71 -1.01
N GLY A 166 -2.29 -8.47 0.04
CA GLY A 166 -3.67 -8.61 0.51
C GLY A 166 -4.07 -7.39 1.32
N ILE A 167 -5.27 -6.86 1.11
CA ILE A 167 -5.76 -5.64 1.77
C ILE A 167 -7.05 -5.98 2.49
N GLU A 168 -7.06 -5.81 3.80
CA GLU A 168 -8.20 -6.10 4.66
C GLU A 168 -8.52 -4.90 5.53
N GLU A 169 -9.76 -4.43 5.48
CA GLU A 169 -10.22 -3.36 6.35
C GLU A 169 -10.50 -3.88 7.77
N LYS A 170 -9.99 -3.17 8.78
CA LYS A 170 -10.22 -3.48 10.20
C LYS A 170 -11.14 -2.47 10.88
N GLU A 171 -11.04 -1.21 10.52
CA GLU A 171 -11.84 -0.13 11.09
C GLU A 171 -11.94 1.03 10.10
N CYS A 172 -13.13 1.56 9.89
CA CYS A 172 -13.34 2.73 9.04
C CYS A 172 -14.63 3.43 9.44
N ASN A 173 -14.54 4.72 9.80
CA ASN A 173 -15.71 5.53 10.17
C ASN A 173 -16.17 6.49 9.05
N PHE A 174 -15.69 6.27 7.83
CA PHE A 174 -16.17 6.98 6.64
C PHE A 174 -17.52 6.39 6.15
N PRO A 175 -18.29 7.15 5.35
CA PRO A 175 -19.52 6.63 4.74
C PRO A 175 -19.24 5.38 3.89
N SER A 176 -20.24 4.51 3.76
CA SER A 176 -20.12 3.20 3.09
C SER A 176 -19.62 3.28 1.64
N VAL A 177 -19.95 4.35 0.92
CA VAL A 177 -19.48 4.61 -0.45
C VAL A 177 -17.96 4.83 -0.49
N PHE A 178 -17.43 5.65 0.44
CA PHE A 178 -16.00 5.92 0.53
C PHE A 178 -15.24 4.70 1.04
N ARG A 179 -15.79 4.01 2.04
CA ARG A 179 -15.24 2.76 2.56
C ARG A 179 -15.02 1.72 1.46
N ARG A 180 -16.06 1.46 0.66
CA ARG A 180 -15.99 0.56 -0.52
C ARG A 180 -14.98 1.05 -1.55
N TRP A 181 -14.96 2.36 -1.80
CA TRP A 181 -14.05 2.95 -2.77
C TRP A 181 -12.58 2.86 -2.34
N PHE A 182 -12.24 3.13 -1.08
CA PHE A 182 -10.87 3.01 -0.57
C PHE A 182 -10.35 1.58 -0.77
N LEU A 183 -11.13 0.58 -0.34
CA LEU A 183 -10.74 -0.82 -0.49
C LEU A 183 -10.61 -1.20 -1.97
N ALA A 184 -11.62 -0.91 -2.80
CA ALA A 184 -11.59 -1.27 -4.21
C ALA A 184 -10.46 -0.58 -4.98
N GLN A 185 -10.22 0.70 -4.73
CA GLN A 185 -9.15 1.46 -5.38
C GLN A 185 -7.77 1.00 -4.91
N ALA A 186 -7.61 0.71 -3.62
CA ALA A 186 -6.37 0.16 -3.08
C ALA A 186 -6.07 -1.22 -3.67
N THR A 187 -7.07 -2.10 -3.77
CA THR A 187 -6.93 -3.40 -4.44
C THR A 187 -6.59 -3.25 -5.92
N GLU A 188 -7.21 -2.31 -6.63
CA GLU A 188 -6.88 -2.07 -8.04
C GLU A 188 -5.46 -1.51 -8.23
N ILE A 189 -5.00 -0.62 -7.35
CA ILE A 189 -3.60 -0.16 -7.35
C ILE A 189 -2.65 -1.34 -7.15
N ALA A 190 -2.95 -2.21 -6.19
CA ALA A 190 -2.14 -3.39 -5.93
C ALA A 190 -2.10 -4.34 -7.13
N ARG A 191 -3.25 -4.54 -7.78
CA ARG A 191 -3.37 -5.36 -9.00
C ARG A 191 -2.54 -4.78 -10.14
N GLN A 192 -2.61 -3.47 -10.39
CA GLN A 192 -1.86 -2.79 -11.45
C GLN A 192 -0.33 -2.85 -11.29
N CYS A 193 0.16 -3.14 -10.09
CA CYS A 193 1.58 -3.34 -9.83
C CYS A 193 2.09 -4.71 -10.29
N VAL A 194 1.21 -5.73 -10.32
CA VAL A 194 1.59 -7.13 -10.59
C VAL A 194 0.95 -7.73 -11.84
N GLU A 195 -0.15 -7.16 -12.32
CA GLU A 195 -0.85 -7.58 -13.52
C GLU A 195 -0.86 -6.49 -14.60
N PRO A 196 -0.75 -6.89 -15.89
CA PRO A 196 -0.86 -5.95 -16.98
C PRO A 196 -2.26 -5.33 -17.06
N PRO A 197 -2.41 -4.15 -17.70
CA PRO A 197 -3.71 -3.58 -17.99
C PRO A 197 -4.59 -4.53 -18.82
N ALA A 198 -5.88 -4.61 -18.47
CA ALA A 198 -6.84 -5.45 -19.20
C ALA A 198 -6.98 -5.05 -20.68
N LYS A 199 -6.77 -3.76 -20.99
CA LYS A 199 -6.76 -3.23 -22.36
C LYS A 199 -5.38 -2.65 -22.67
N LYS A 200 -4.58 -3.38 -23.44
CA LYS A 200 -3.29 -2.91 -23.93
C LYS A 200 -3.49 -1.98 -25.13
N ARG A 201 -2.85 -0.82 -25.14
CA ARG A 201 -2.78 0.01 -26.34
C ARG A 201 -1.54 -0.39 -27.16
N PRO A 202 -1.59 -0.29 -28.50
CA PRO A 202 -0.48 -0.73 -29.36
C PRO A 202 0.87 -0.05 -29.08
N LYS A 203 0.85 1.14 -28.47
CA LYS A 203 2.05 1.95 -28.15
C LYS A 203 2.46 1.88 -26.67
N ASP A 204 1.79 1.08 -25.86
CA ASP A 204 2.13 0.98 -24.44
C ASP A 204 3.46 0.22 -24.28
N PRO A 205 4.36 0.66 -23.39
CA PRO A 205 5.58 -0.07 -23.10
C PRO A 205 5.26 -1.45 -22.49
N PRO A 206 6.20 -2.41 -22.54
CA PRO A 206 6.05 -3.68 -21.86
C PRO A 206 5.74 -3.49 -20.39
N PHE A 207 4.83 -4.32 -19.87
CA PHE A 207 4.48 -4.31 -18.46
C PHE A 207 5.69 -4.76 -17.62
N VAL A 208 5.96 -4.02 -16.54
CA VAL A 208 7.04 -4.32 -15.59
C VAL A 208 6.43 -4.49 -14.21
N LEU A 209 6.74 -5.62 -13.58
CA LEU A 209 6.38 -5.91 -12.20
C LEU A 209 6.97 -4.87 -11.26
N ARG A 210 6.14 -4.35 -10.36
CA ARG A 210 6.55 -3.36 -9.37
C ARG A 210 6.02 -3.72 -7.99
N PRO A 211 6.72 -3.36 -6.92
CA PRO A 211 6.19 -3.48 -5.56
C PRO A 211 4.90 -2.65 -5.39
N SER A 212 3.93 -3.20 -4.66
CA SER A 212 2.60 -2.63 -4.48
C SER A 212 2.33 -2.01 -3.10
N MET A 213 3.14 -2.31 -2.08
CA MET A 213 2.88 -1.90 -0.70
C MET A 213 2.93 -0.37 -0.57
N GLU A 214 4.00 0.26 -1.04
CA GLU A 214 4.15 1.72 -0.96
C GLU A 214 3.04 2.47 -1.72
N PRO A 215 2.74 2.18 -3.01
CA PRO A 215 1.65 2.84 -3.74
C PRO A 215 0.29 2.73 -3.04
N VAL A 216 -0.04 1.55 -2.53
CA VAL A 216 -1.30 1.29 -1.82
C VAL A 216 -1.41 2.12 -0.56
N VAL A 217 -0.40 2.08 0.32
CA VAL A 217 -0.46 2.83 1.58
C VAL A 217 -0.42 4.33 1.32
N SER A 218 0.38 4.78 0.35
CA SER A 218 0.45 6.19 -0.01
C SER A 218 -0.89 6.74 -0.46
N PHE A 219 -1.62 5.99 -1.29
CA PHE A 219 -2.99 6.33 -1.68
C PHE A 219 -3.91 6.46 -0.46
N LEU A 220 -3.94 5.43 0.39
CA LEU A 220 -4.77 5.40 1.59
C LEU A 220 -4.50 6.59 2.53
N VAL A 221 -3.22 6.90 2.79
CA VAL A 221 -2.81 8.03 3.62
C VAL A 221 -3.26 9.35 2.99
N SER A 222 -2.97 9.55 1.71
CA SER A 222 -3.27 10.81 1.00
C SER A 222 -4.75 11.13 1.03
N GLU A 223 -5.59 10.15 0.75
CA GLU A 223 -7.04 10.36 0.64
C GLU A 223 -7.71 10.58 2.00
N VAL A 224 -7.28 9.89 3.05
CA VAL A 224 -7.84 10.08 4.41
C VAL A 224 -7.53 11.47 4.95
N HIS A 225 -6.34 12.01 4.68
CA HIS A 225 -6.00 13.38 5.06
C HIS A 225 -6.71 14.44 4.19
N LEU A 226 -7.17 14.06 3.00
CA LEU A 226 -7.81 14.96 2.04
C LEU A 226 -9.31 15.09 2.28
N TYR A 227 -10.05 13.98 2.30
CA TYR A 227 -11.53 14.01 2.26
C TYR A 227 -12.18 14.82 3.38
N PRO A 228 -11.78 14.71 4.66
CA PRO A 228 -12.38 15.49 5.74
C PRO A 228 -12.23 17.01 5.56
N LYS A 229 -11.25 17.45 4.77
CA LYS A 229 -10.98 18.86 4.45
C LYS A 229 -11.73 19.33 3.20
N LEU A 230 -12.33 18.42 2.43
CA LEU A 230 -13.00 18.78 1.19
C LEU A 230 -14.34 19.48 1.43
N GLU A 231 -14.61 20.42 0.54
CA GLU A 231 -15.88 21.12 0.44
C GLU A 231 -16.71 20.58 -0.72
N CYS A 232 -18.04 20.62 -0.56
CA CYS A 232 -18.98 20.35 -1.65
C CYS A 232 -18.77 21.37 -2.78
N LYS A 233 -18.54 20.89 -3.99
CA LYS A 233 -18.21 21.77 -5.12
C LYS A 233 -19.37 22.64 -5.62
N MET A 234 -20.59 22.41 -5.14
CA MET A 234 -21.76 23.24 -5.46
C MET A 234 -22.02 24.28 -4.36
N CYS A 235 -22.24 23.85 -3.11
CA CYS A 235 -22.60 24.78 -2.03
C CYS A 235 -21.42 25.36 -1.24
N ARG A 236 -20.19 24.90 -1.49
CA ARG A 236 -18.93 25.33 -0.84
C ARG A 236 -18.88 25.14 0.68
N LYS A 237 -19.86 24.45 1.26
CA LYS A 237 -19.81 24.00 2.67
C LYS A 237 -18.95 22.75 2.79
N LYS A 238 -18.39 22.51 3.98
CA LYS A 238 -17.69 21.25 4.30
C LYS A 238 -18.54 20.06 3.86
N ALA A 239 -17.95 19.16 3.07
CA ALA A 239 -18.65 17.98 2.60
C ALA A 239 -18.85 16.98 3.75
N PHE A 240 -17.82 16.82 4.58
CA PHE A 240 -17.84 15.94 5.73
C PHE A 240 -18.11 16.73 7.01
N PRO A 241 -19.01 16.27 7.90
CA PRO A 241 -19.19 16.87 9.21
C PRO A 241 -17.93 16.68 10.07
N THR A 242 -17.70 17.55 11.05
CA THR A 242 -16.53 17.44 11.94
C THR A 242 -16.53 16.15 12.76
N ASN A 243 -17.71 15.70 13.18
CA ASN A 243 -17.89 14.44 13.88
C ASN A 243 -18.48 13.38 12.92
N PRO A 244 -17.80 12.25 12.70
CA PRO A 244 -18.27 11.17 11.83
C PRO A 244 -19.63 10.58 12.24
N LYS A 245 -20.05 10.73 13.50
CA LYS A 245 -21.38 10.28 13.95
C LYS A 245 -22.52 11.08 13.34
N ASP A 246 -22.26 12.32 12.92
CA ASP A 246 -23.24 13.21 12.31
C ASP A 246 -23.36 13.00 10.79
N ILE A 247 -22.68 11.98 10.25
CA ILE A 247 -22.74 11.63 8.83
C ILE A 247 -24.13 11.12 8.48
N GLU A 248 -24.70 11.69 7.43
CA GLU A 248 -25.90 11.17 6.80
C GLU A 248 -25.60 9.83 6.11
N THR A 249 -26.02 8.74 6.74
CA THR A 249 -25.83 7.36 6.24
C THR A 249 -26.85 7.01 5.17
N SER A 250 -28.00 7.68 5.14
CA SER A 250 -29.02 7.46 4.12
C SER A 250 -28.54 7.95 2.77
N GLU A 251 -28.49 7.06 1.79
CA GLU A 251 -28.09 7.38 0.42
C GLU A 251 -29.02 8.39 -0.29
N SER A 252 -30.23 8.59 0.22
CA SER A 252 -31.21 9.59 -0.24
C SER A 252 -31.24 10.85 0.62
N GLY A 253 -30.46 10.90 1.71
CA GLY A 253 -30.43 12.03 2.61
C GLY A 253 -29.79 13.26 1.95
N PRO A 254 -30.27 14.48 2.26
CA PRO A 254 -29.88 15.69 1.53
C PRO A 254 -28.39 16.05 1.69
N LEU A 255 -27.81 15.72 2.86
CA LEU A 255 -26.41 15.97 3.21
C LEU A 255 -25.51 14.75 2.98
N HIS A 256 -26.04 13.66 2.42
CA HIS A 256 -25.23 12.50 2.06
C HIS A 256 -24.12 12.91 1.09
N VAL A 257 -22.89 12.47 1.34
CA VAL A 257 -21.73 12.86 0.53
C VAL A 257 -21.58 11.89 -0.63
N GLU A 258 -21.70 12.42 -1.84
CA GLU A 258 -21.52 11.69 -3.09
C GLU A 258 -20.13 11.98 -3.67
N ARG A 259 -19.44 10.93 -4.11
CA ARG A 259 -18.17 11.03 -4.84
C ARG A 259 -18.44 10.73 -6.32
N ILE A 260 -18.19 11.70 -7.19
CA ILE A 260 -18.27 11.47 -8.64
C ILE A 260 -16.98 10.84 -9.18
N TYR A 261 -17.00 10.21 -10.35
CA TYR A 261 -15.85 9.46 -10.89
C TYR A 261 -14.54 10.26 -10.96
N CYS A 262 -14.60 11.56 -11.18
CA CYS A 262 -13.42 12.41 -11.20
C CYS A 262 -12.83 12.72 -9.81
N GLY A 263 -13.36 12.13 -8.73
CA GLY A 263 -12.88 12.28 -7.35
C GLY A 263 -13.45 13.45 -6.56
N HIS A 264 -14.16 14.37 -7.20
CA HIS A 264 -14.77 15.51 -6.50
C HIS A 264 -16.03 15.10 -5.74
N VAL A 265 -16.30 15.81 -4.64
CA VAL A 265 -17.41 15.51 -3.72
C VAL A 265 -18.53 16.55 -3.76
N TYR A 266 -19.75 16.08 -3.57
CA TYR A 266 -20.97 16.88 -3.55
C TYR A 266 -21.92 16.36 -2.47
N HIS A 267 -22.73 17.23 -1.86
CA HIS A 267 -23.90 16.76 -1.13
C HIS A 267 -24.95 16.24 -2.13
N ASN A 268 -25.67 15.18 -1.78
CA ASN A 268 -26.68 14.55 -2.63
C ASN A 268 -27.72 15.56 -3.14
N LYS A 269 -28.30 16.40 -2.27
CA LYS A 269 -29.25 17.46 -2.67
C LYS A 269 -28.63 18.45 -3.66
N CYS A 270 -27.35 18.77 -3.49
CA CYS A 270 -26.66 19.72 -4.35
C CYS A 270 -26.43 19.13 -5.74
N LEU A 271 -25.99 17.86 -5.79
CA LEU A 271 -25.75 17.15 -7.04
C LEU A 271 -27.05 16.87 -7.77
N ASP A 272 -28.10 16.42 -7.07
CA ASP A 272 -29.42 16.17 -7.64
C ASP A 272 -30.01 17.44 -8.25
N LYS A 273 -29.98 18.56 -7.51
CA LYS A 273 -30.41 19.86 -8.03
C LYS A 273 -29.64 20.22 -9.29
N TYR A 274 -28.31 20.14 -9.26
CA TYR A 274 -27.47 20.52 -10.39
C TYR A 274 -27.73 19.67 -11.64
N ILE A 275 -27.89 18.36 -11.47
CA ILE A 275 -28.14 17.43 -12.58
C ILE A 275 -29.51 17.67 -13.21
N ARG A 276 -30.51 18.07 -12.42
CA ARG A 276 -31.90 18.28 -12.87
C ARG A 276 -32.23 19.68 -13.37
N THR A 277 -31.34 20.65 -13.18
CA THR A 277 -31.53 22.03 -13.69
C THR A 277 -30.77 22.22 -15.00
N PRO A 278 -31.24 23.02 -15.99
CA PRO A 278 -30.47 23.34 -17.20
C PRO A 278 -29.20 24.16 -16.87
N PRO A 279 -28.22 24.25 -17.79
CA PRO A 279 -28.20 23.69 -19.14
C PRO A 279 -27.84 22.20 -19.17
N PHE A 280 -28.44 21.42 -20.09
CA PHE A 280 -28.16 19.99 -20.27
C PHE A 280 -27.24 19.68 -21.46
N GLN A 281 -27.08 20.64 -22.38
CA GLN A 281 -26.28 20.52 -23.59
C GLN A 281 -24.83 20.13 -23.28
N GLY A 282 -24.31 19.12 -24.00
CA GLY A 282 -22.97 18.57 -23.79
C GLY A 282 -22.81 17.71 -22.52
N GLY A 283 -23.89 17.50 -21.76
CA GLY A 283 -23.87 16.78 -20.49
C GLY A 283 -23.37 17.63 -19.32
N LYS A 284 -23.73 17.22 -18.10
CA LYS A 284 -23.32 17.91 -16.88
C LYS A 284 -21.83 17.78 -16.64
N LYS A 285 -21.16 18.89 -16.34
CA LYS A 285 -19.71 18.94 -16.12
C LYS A 285 -19.39 19.21 -14.66
N CYS A 286 -18.26 18.68 -14.20
CA CYS A 286 -17.78 18.94 -12.85
C CYS A 286 -17.31 20.40 -12.74
N HIS A 287 -17.70 21.08 -11.67
CA HIS A 287 -17.36 22.49 -11.40
C HIS A 287 -15.86 22.74 -11.14
N THR A 288 -15.04 21.70 -11.05
CA THR A 288 -13.61 21.82 -10.76
C THR A 288 -12.74 21.37 -11.93
N CYS A 289 -12.95 20.17 -12.47
CA CYS A 289 -12.12 19.64 -13.56
C CYS A 289 -12.77 19.68 -14.94
N ASN A 290 -13.99 20.21 -15.07
CA ASN A 290 -14.75 20.31 -16.32
C ASN A 290 -15.04 18.96 -17.03
N ASN A 291 -14.66 17.83 -16.43
CA ASN A 291 -14.99 16.50 -16.92
C ASN A 291 -16.49 16.24 -16.80
N LYS A 292 -17.04 15.49 -17.75
CA LYS A 292 -18.45 15.07 -17.72
C LYS A 292 -18.72 14.24 -16.46
N ILE A 293 -19.76 14.61 -15.73
CA ILE A 293 -20.21 13.90 -14.53
C ILE A 293 -20.86 12.61 -14.99
N TYR A 294 -20.30 11.51 -14.52
CA TYR A 294 -20.93 10.20 -14.53
C TYR A 294 -21.27 9.85 -13.08
N HIS A 295 -22.42 9.21 -12.85
CA HIS A 295 -22.80 8.71 -11.54
C HIS A 295 -23.90 7.67 -11.69
N ASP A 296 -23.85 6.59 -10.92
CA ASP A 296 -24.80 5.48 -11.07
C ASP A 296 -26.25 5.85 -10.75
N LYS A 297 -26.46 6.74 -9.76
CA LYS A 297 -27.80 7.24 -9.39
C LYS A 297 -28.45 8.14 -10.46
N TRP A 298 -27.65 8.77 -11.33
CA TRP A 298 -28.14 9.74 -12.32
C TRP A 298 -27.76 9.36 -13.75
N LYS A 299 -28.24 8.19 -14.21
CA LYS A 299 -28.14 7.73 -15.60
C LYS A 299 -29.20 8.40 -16.47
N LEU A 300 -29.09 9.70 -16.67
CA LEU A 300 -29.99 10.49 -17.53
C LEU A 300 -29.24 11.00 -18.75
N THR A 301 -29.81 10.80 -19.94
CA THR A 301 -29.34 11.47 -21.14
C THR A 301 -29.72 12.95 -21.09
N PRO A 302 -28.95 13.85 -21.73
CA PRO A 302 -29.32 15.27 -21.81
C PRO A 302 -30.76 15.49 -22.30
N GLU A 303 -31.16 14.77 -23.34
CA GLU A 303 -32.51 14.83 -23.94
C GLU A 303 -33.61 14.45 -22.93
N THR A 304 -33.42 13.35 -22.18
CA THR A 304 -34.40 12.92 -21.17
C THR A 304 -34.45 13.84 -19.96
N ALA A 305 -33.31 14.43 -19.57
CA ALA A 305 -33.27 15.44 -18.52
C ALA A 305 -33.99 16.73 -18.94
N GLU A 306 -33.78 17.17 -20.18
CA GLU A 306 -34.41 18.37 -20.76
C GLU A 306 -35.93 18.21 -20.89
N ALA A 307 -36.41 17.09 -21.44
CA ALA A 307 -37.84 16.80 -21.55
C ALA A 307 -38.53 16.78 -20.17
N ARG A 308 -37.90 16.15 -19.16
CA ARG A 308 -38.43 16.12 -17.79
C ARG A 308 -38.45 17.52 -17.16
N TRP A 309 -37.43 18.33 -17.41
CA TRP A 309 -37.39 19.70 -16.90
C TRP A 309 -38.43 20.59 -17.57
N ALA A 310 -38.57 20.50 -18.90
CA ALA A 310 -39.57 21.24 -19.67
C ALA A 310 -41.00 20.90 -19.21
N HIS A 311 -41.31 19.62 -19.03
CA HIS A 311 -42.61 19.19 -18.49
C HIS A 311 -42.85 19.72 -17.07
N LYS A 312 -41.82 19.72 -16.21
CA LYS A 312 -41.93 20.29 -14.85
C LYS A 312 -42.17 21.81 -14.89
N GLN A 313 -41.52 22.53 -15.80
CA GLN A 313 -41.72 23.97 -16.00
C GLN A 313 -43.11 24.27 -16.54
N ALA A 314 -43.60 23.50 -17.53
CA ALA A 314 -44.95 23.66 -18.06
C ALA A 314 -46.01 23.51 -16.97
N LYS A 315 -45.93 22.44 -16.16
CA LYS A 315 -46.83 22.23 -15.03
C LYS A 315 -46.75 23.33 -13.97
N GLN A 316 -45.56 23.90 -13.73
CA GLN A 316 -45.42 25.01 -12.79
C GLN A 316 -46.11 26.27 -13.33
N ARG A 317 -45.98 26.57 -14.63
CA ARG A 317 -46.68 27.70 -15.25
C ARG A 317 -48.19 27.54 -15.18
N GLU A 318 -48.71 26.36 -15.47
CA GLU A 318 -50.14 26.06 -15.32
C GLU A 318 -50.64 26.31 -13.89
N LEU A 319 -49.86 25.90 -12.87
CA LEU A 319 -50.20 26.16 -11.48
C LEU A 319 -50.13 27.64 -11.12
N ASP A 320 -49.10 28.35 -11.59
CA ASP A 320 -48.94 29.78 -11.35
C ASP A 320 -50.07 30.58 -12.02
N GLU A 321 -50.50 30.20 -13.23
CA GLU A 321 -51.66 30.76 -13.93
C GLU A 321 -52.98 30.52 -13.17
N VAL A 322 -53.16 29.34 -12.57
CA VAL A 322 -54.34 29.05 -11.72
C VAL A 322 -54.31 29.89 -10.44
N VAL A 323 -53.14 30.09 -9.83
CA VAL A 323 -53.01 30.94 -8.64
C VAL A 323 -53.31 32.40 -8.96
N ASP A 324 -52.78 32.91 -10.08
CA ASP A 324 -53.02 34.29 -10.56
C ASP A 324 -54.50 34.51 -10.92
N PHE A 325 -55.17 33.50 -11.48
CA PHE A 325 -56.62 33.55 -11.73
C PHE A 325 -57.47 33.58 -10.44
N LEU A 326 -56.95 33.05 -9.33
CA LEU A 326 -57.65 32.98 -8.04
C LEU A 326 -57.33 34.13 -7.08
N SER A 327 -56.36 35.00 -7.41
CA SER A 327 -55.98 36.19 -6.62
C SER A 327 -56.64 37.47 -7.12
#